data_AF-A0A8X7QJR0-F1
#
_entry.id   AF-A0A8X7QJR0-F1
#
_cell.length_a   1.000
_cell.length_b   1.000
_cell.length_c   1.000
_cell.angle_alpha   90.00
_cell.angle_beta   90.00
_cell.angle_gamma   90.00
#
_symmetry.space_group_name_H-M   'P 1'
#
loop_
_entity.id
_entity.type
_entity.pdbx_description
1 polymer ?
#
loop_
_entity_poly.entity_id
_entity_poly.type
_entity_poly.pdbx_seq_one_letter_code
_entity_poly.pdbx_strand_id
1 'polypeptide(L)'
;MHMKTTVSGTTSQEENHEPMSLSLDLLDEKRETARLRNWSYQQEVAKTYNKKVRTRTFQQGDWALRRTEKTTGKLTLGWEGPYKIIEVWGAVSGRQR
;
A
#
# COMPACT_ATOMS: atom_id res chain seq x y z
N MET A 1 -40.07 -20.53 -11.53
CA MET A 1 -39.94 -21.96 -11.20
C MET A 1 -38.90 -22.09 -10.10
N HIS A 2 -39.24 -22.66 -8.94
CA HIS A 2 -38.30 -22.88 -7.84
C HIS A 2 -38.08 -24.39 -7.72
N MET A 3 -36.85 -24.83 -7.98
CA MET A 3 -36.46 -26.23 -7.87
C MET A 3 -36.13 -26.53 -6.41
N LYS A 4 -36.82 -27.51 -5.83
CA LYS A 4 -36.49 -28.06 -4.52
C LYS A 4 -35.66 -29.31 -4.78
N THR A 5 -34.34 -29.21 -4.66
CA THR A 5 -33.44 -30.36 -4.82
C THR A 5 -33.34 -31.09 -3.49
N THR A 6 -33.97 -32.26 -3.42
CA THR A 6 -33.78 -33.22 -2.33
C THR A 6 -32.59 -34.11 -2.67
N VAL A 7 -31.50 -34.01 -1.91
CA VAL A 7 -30.37 -34.94 -1.99
C VAL A 7 -30.78 -36.25 -1.34
N SER A 8 -30.69 -37.33 -2.12
CA SER A 8 -30.96 -38.70 -1.72
C SER A 8 -30.03 -39.14 -0.59
N GLY A 9 -30.61 -39.62 0.51
CA GLY A 9 -30.06 -40.70 1.33
C GLY A 9 -28.72 -40.46 2.05
N THR A 10 -28.81 -40.01 3.30
CA THR A 10 -27.91 -40.37 4.42
C THR A 10 -26.42 -40.48 4.10
N THR A 11 -25.75 -39.34 4.06
CA THR A 11 -24.30 -39.25 4.32
C THR A 11 -24.11 -38.06 5.24
N SER A 12 -23.48 -38.31 6.39
CA SER A 12 -23.54 -37.45 7.59
C SER A 12 -23.15 -36.00 7.27
N GLN A 13 -23.76 -35.04 7.96
CA GLN A 13 -23.37 -33.63 7.91
C GLN A 13 -21.86 -33.43 8.19
N GLU A 14 -21.24 -34.37 8.90
CA GLU A 14 -19.80 -34.45 9.14
C GLU A 14 -18.96 -34.75 7.88
N GLU A 15 -19.46 -35.54 6.95
CA GLU A 15 -18.70 -35.96 5.75
C GLU A 15 -18.56 -34.83 4.71
N ASN A 16 -19.51 -33.87 4.71
CA ASN A 16 -19.40 -32.66 3.90
C ASN A 16 -18.55 -31.56 4.56
N HIS A 17 -18.30 -31.64 5.87
CA HIS A 17 -17.58 -30.61 6.60
C HIS A 17 -16.08 -30.63 6.28
N GLU A 18 -15.49 -31.82 6.20
CA GLU A 18 -14.07 -32.07 5.90
C GLU A 18 -13.60 -31.52 4.53
N PRO A 19 -14.27 -31.85 3.40
CA PRO A 19 -13.88 -31.29 2.10
C PRO A 19 -14.12 -29.78 2.03
N MET A 20 -15.10 -29.26 2.77
CA MET A 20 -15.37 -27.83 2.85
C MET A 20 -14.27 -27.10 3.63
N SER A 21 -13.84 -27.62 4.79
CA SER A 21 -12.73 -27.04 5.56
C SER A 21 -11.43 -27.06 4.76
N LEU A 22 -11.11 -28.18 4.11
CA LEU A 22 -9.94 -28.28 3.24
C LEU A 22 -9.97 -27.24 2.11
N SER A 23 -11.14 -27.03 1.49
CA SER A 23 -11.29 -26.02 0.43
C SER A 23 -11.07 -24.60 0.92
N LEU A 24 -11.47 -24.29 2.15
CA LEU A 24 -11.27 -22.98 2.77
C LEU A 24 -9.81 -22.75 3.14
N ASP A 25 -9.15 -23.75 3.74
CA ASP A 25 -7.73 -23.69 4.07
C ASP A 25 -6.88 -23.44 2.82
N LEU A 26 -7.17 -24.15 1.72
CA LEU A 26 -6.49 -23.94 0.44
C LEU A 26 -6.68 -22.53 -0.14
N LEU A 27 -7.83 -21.90 0.11
CA LEU A 27 -8.08 -20.51 -0.31
C LEU A 27 -7.31 -19.52 0.58
N ASP A 28 -7.27 -19.77 1.88
CA ASP A 28 -6.55 -18.92 2.82
C ASP A 28 -5.03 -19.00 2.61
N GLU A 29 -4.48 -20.18 2.34
CA GLU A 29 -3.07 -20.35 1.93
C GLU A 29 -2.73 -19.54 0.67
N LYS A 30 -3.60 -19.59 -0.35
CA LYS A 30 -3.42 -18.79 -1.58
C LYS A 30 -3.50 -17.29 -1.31
N ARG A 31 -4.38 -16.87 -0.40
CA ARG A 31 -4.51 -15.47 -0.02
C ARG A 31 -3.29 -14.99 0.75
N GLU A 32 -2.78 -15.80 1.67
CA GLU A 32 -1.62 -15.45 2.48
C GLU A 32 -0.34 -15.38 1.65
N THR A 33 -0.15 -16.33 0.73
CA THR A 33 0.96 -16.26 -0.22
C THR A 33 0.89 -15.02 -1.11
N ALA A 34 -0.31 -14.61 -1.55
CA ALA A 34 -0.49 -13.36 -2.29
C ALA A 34 -0.20 -12.12 -1.42
N ARG A 35 -0.62 -12.12 -0.15
CA ARG A 35 -0.31 -11.04 0.81
C ARG A 35 1.20 -10.89 1.01
N LEU A 36 1.90 -12.00 1.25
CA LEU A 36 3.34 -11.98 1.46
C LEU A 36 4.09 -11.44 0.23
N ARG A 37 3.66 -11.83 -0.97
CA ARG A 37 4.20 -11.29 -2.24
C ARG A 37 3.93 -9.80 -2.40
N ASN A 38 2.73 -9.34 -2.07
CA ASN A 38 2.40 -7.92 -2.14
C ASN A 38 3.23 -7.10 -1.14
N TRP A 39 3.38 -7.62 0.09
CA TRP A 39 4.16 -6.96 1.12
C TRP A 39 5.64 -6.88 0.72
N SER A 40 6.24 -7.99 0.28
CA SER A 40 7.63 -7.99 -0.18
C SER A 40 7.84 -7.05 -1.36
N TYR A 41 6.91 -7.04 -2.33
CA TYR A 41 6.94 -6.10 -3.44
C TYR A 41 6.90 -4.64 -2.97
N GLN A 42 5.98 -4.28 -2.08
CA GLN A 42 5.89 -2.93 -1.52
C GLN A 42 7.16 -2.54 -0.77
N GLN A 43 7.77 -3.46 -0.03
CA GLN A 43 9.03 -3.22 0.65
C GLN A 43 10.18 -2.94 -0.32
N GLU A 44 10.32 -3.74 -1.38
CA GLU A 44 11.36 -3.55 -2.38
C GLU A 44 11.18 -2.21 -3.12
N VAL A 45 9.94 -1.84 -3.44
CA VAL A 45 9.63 -0.51 -4.01
C VAL A 45 10.01 0.60 -3.03
N ALA A 46 9.70 0.46 -1.74
CA ALA A 46 10.07 1.45 -0.72
C ALA A 46 11.59 1.56 -0.55
N LYS A 47 12.32 0.44 -0.52
CA LYS A 47 13.79 0.41 -0.44
C LYS A 47 14.44 1.09 -1.64
N THR A 48 14.01 0.74 -2.84
CA THR A 48 14.54 1.34 -4.08
C THR A 48 14.22 2.84 -4.18
N TYR A 49 13.03 3.25 -3.74
CA TYR A 49 12.66 4.66 -3.64
C TYR A 49 13.55 5.39 -2.63
N ASN A 50 13.65 4.89 -1.40
CA ASN A 50 14.40 5.51 -0.32
C ASN A 50 15.91 5.54 -0.58
N LYS A 51 16.47 4.57 -1.29
CA LYS A 51 17.90 4.56 -1.68
C LYS A 51 18.30 5.80 -2.49
N LYS A 52 17.36 6.39 -3.24
CA LYS A 52 17.61 7.60 -4.05
C LYS A 52 17.34 8.90 -3.28
N VAL A 53 16.69 8.84 -2.13
CA VAL A 53 16.35 10.03 -1.33
C VAL A 53 17.57 10.44 -0.52
N ARG A 54 17.97 11.72 -0.64
CA ARG A 54 19.04 12.30 0.17
C ARG A 54 18.41 13.23 1.20
N THR A 55 18.78 13.05 2.46
CA THR A 55 18.46 14.01 3.52
C THR A 55 19.29 15.26 3.26
N ARG A 56 18.62 16.40 3.03
CA ARG A 56 19.27 17.70 2.87
C ARG A 56 18.88 18.60 4.04
N THR A 57 19.85 19.32 4.57
CA THR A 57 19.62 20.42 5.52
C THR A 57 19.41 21.70 4.72
N PHE A 58 18.38 22.45 5.07
CA PHE A 58 18.15 23.77 4.48
C PHE A 58 18.73 24.87 5.35
N GLN A 59 19.19 25.94 4.72
CA GLN A 59 19.64 27.16 5.38
C GLN A 59 18.77 28.36 4.96
N GLN A 60 18.82 29.41 5.78
CA GLN A 60 18.22 30.69 5.42
C GLN A 60 18.82 31.20 4.11
N GLY A 61 17.95 31.62 3.18
CA GLY A 61 18.34 32.09 1.86
C GLY A 61 18.29 31.03 0.76
N ASP A 62 18.18 29.74 1.10
CA ASP A 62 18.03 28.66 0.12
C ASP A 62 16.68 28.73 -0.61
N TRP A 63 16.66 28.19 -1.83
CA TRP A 63 15.44 28.02 -2.61
C TRP A 63 14.91 26.60 -2.51
N ALA A 64 13.62 26.45 -2.21
CA ALA A 64 12.95 25.16 -2.07
C ALA A 64 11.59 25.15 -2.76
N LEU A 65 11.18 23.97 -3.26
CA LEU A 65 9.83 23.74 -3.78
C LEU A 65 8.94 23.25 -2.65
N ARG A 66 7.71 23.76 -2.56
CA ARG A 66 6.73 23.32 -1.56
C ARG A 66 5.87 22.20 -2.14
N ARG A 67 5.67 21.12 -1.39
CA ARG A 67 4.71 20.08 -1.79
C ARG A 67 3.29 20.61 -1.59
N THR A 68 2.46 20.52 -2.62
CA THR A 68 1.06 20.96 -2.59
C THR A 68 0.18 19.87 -1.97
N GLU A 69 -0.65 20.23 -0.98
CA GLU A 69 -1.58 19.30 -0.34
C GLU A 69 -2.81 19.00 -1.20
N LYS A 70 -3.17 19.94 -2.07
CA LYS A 70 -4.32 19.86 -2.99
C LYS A 70 -3.82 19.62 -4.41
N THR A 71 -3.62 18.36 -4.78
CA THR A 71 -3.51 18.00 -6.20
C THR A 71 -4.91 17.95 -6.77
N THR A 72 -5.32 18.99 -7.50
CA THR A 72 -6.60 19.02 -8.22
C THR A 72 -6.54 18.08 -9.43
N GLY A 73 -6.47 16.78 -9.18
CA GLY A 73 -6.41 15.72 -10.18
C GLY A 73 -5.07 14.97 -10.25
N LYS A 74 -5.11 13.77 -10.84
CA LYS A 74 -3.98 12.83 -10.97
C LYS A 74 -2.80 13.38 -11.79
N LEU A 75 -3.00 14.49 -12.52
CA LEU A 75 -2.03 15.09 -13.44
C LEU A 75 -1.58 16.51 -13.05
N THR A 76 -2.11 17.10 -11.96
CA THR A 76 -1.56 18.37 -11.47
C THR A 76 -0.24 18.13 -10.74
N LEU A 77 0.76 18.97 -11.03
CA LEU A 77 2.06 18.94 -10.35
C LEU A 77 1.84 19.12 -8.84
N GLY A 78 2.25 18.13 -8.05
CA GLY A 78 2.15 18.18 -6.58
C GLY A 78 3.20 19.08 -5.92
N TRP A 79 3.84 19.96 -6.68
CA TRP A 79 4.87 20.87 -6.24
C TRP A 79 4.52 22.28 -6.71
N GLU A 80 4.58 23.22 -5.79
CA GLU A 80 4.31 24.63 -5.99
C GLU A 80 5.61 25.40 -5.80
N GLY A 81 5.88 26.31 -6.75
CA GLY A 81 6.73 27.50 -6.63
C GLY A 81 8.16 27.34 -6.11
N PRO A 82 9.13 28.10 -6.62
CA PRO A 82 10.37 28.33 -5.89
C PRO A 82 10.11 29.30 -4.73
N TYR A 83 10.25 28.82 -3.50
CA TYR A 83 10.19 29.64 -2.28
C TYR A 83 11.58 29.87 -1.74
N LYS A 84 11.84 31.09 -1.26
CA LYS A 84 13.06 31.40 -0.51
C LYS A 84 12.82 31.17 0.98
N ILE A 85 13.71 30.43 1.61
CA ILE A 85 13.63 30.16 3.05
C ILE A 85 14.07 31.41 3.80
N ILE A 86 13.13 32.03 4.51
CA ILE A 86 13.38 33.26 5.28
C ILE A 86 13.93 32.99 6.68
N GLU A 87 13.65 31.81 7.24
CA GLU A 87 14.08 31.41 8.57
C GLU A 87 13.93 29.89 8.72
N VAL A 88 14.81 29.26 9.48
CA VAL A 88 14.80 27.82 9.74
C VAL A 88 14.61 27.60 11.24
N TRP A 89 13.46 27.05 11.63
CA TRP A 89 13.16 26.75 13.03
C TRP A 89 13.49 25.28 13.33
N GLY A 90 14.54 25.04 14.12
CA GLY A 90 15.05 23.68 14.40
C GLY A 90 15.80 23.04 13.22
N ALA A 91 16.22 21.78 13.34
CA ALA A 91 16.86 21.06 12.23
C ALA A 91 15.82 20.65 11.17
N VAL A 92 15.50 21.56 10.24
CA VAL A 92 14.60 21.27 9.11
C VAL A 92 15.38 20.47 8.07
N SER A 93 15.34 19.14 8.23
CA SER A 93 15.84 18.22 7.20
C SER A 93 14.73 17.96 6.17
N GLY A 94 14.96 18.41 4.94
CA GLY A 94 14.12 18.09 3.80
C GLY A 94 14.52 16.74 3.22
N ARG A 95 13.55 15.85 3.02
CA ARG A 95 13.74 14.73 2.08
C ARG A 95 13.57 15.26 0.66
N GLN A 96 14.69 15.51 -0.01
CA GLN A 96 14.71 15.85 -1.43
C GLN A 96 15.23 14.67 -2.25
N ARG A 97 14.76 14.57 -3.48
CA ARG A 97 15.12 13.54 -4.45
C ARG A 97 16.38 13.93 -5.22
#